data_AF-A0A1X7GVY1-F1
#
_entry.id   AF-A0A1X7GVY1-F1
#
_cell.length_a   1.000
_cell.length_b   1.000
_cell.length_c   1.000
_cell.angle_alpha   90.00
_cell.angle_beta   90.00
_cell.angle_gamma   90.00
#
_symmetry.space_group_name_H-M   'P 1'
#
loop_
_entity.id
_entity.type
_entity.pdbx_description
1 polymer ?
#
loop_
_entity_poly.entity_id
_entity_poly.type
_entity_poly.pdbx_seq_one_letter_code
_entity_poly.pdbx_strand_id
1 'polypeptide(L)'
;MSSKDHFHPILLVAALLLAASPAAAFELHSPDFTAKAPIPERNVFAGFGCTGANQSPALSWTEPPAGTRSLAVTIYDPDAPTGSGWWHWLVFNLPADTRGLPAGAGDSAKPALPSGAVQSRTDFGTAGYGGPCPPQGDKPHRYVVTVHALKVDSLPLPADASGAMVGFNLNAASLGKATLTARYGR
;
A
#
# COMPACT_ATOMS: atom_id res chain seq x y z
N MET A 1 -6.49 60.46 -59.57
CA MET A 1 -6.74 59.82 -58.26
C MET A 1 -6.94 58.34 -58.50
N SER A 2 -5.99 57.48 -58.12
CA SER A 2 -6.16 56.03 -58.13
C SER A 2 -5.49 55.49 -56.87
N SER A 3 -6.29 55.23 -55.84
CA SER A 3 -5.85 54.60 -54.59
C SER A 3 -5.64 53.11 -54.83
N LYS A 4 -4.49 52.59 -54.41
CA LYS A 4 -4.22 51.15 -54.34
C LYS A 4 -4.46 50.72 -52.90
N ASP A 5 -5.53 49.97 -52.68
CA ASP A 5 -5.87 49.45 -51.36
C ASP A 5 -4.96 48.25 -51.03
N HIS A 6 -4.26 48.32 -49.90
CA HIS A 6 -3.42 47.25 -49.37
C HIS A 6 -4.22 46.43 -48.35
N PHE A 7 -4.57 45.19 -48.72
CA PHE A 7 -5.12 44.20 -47.80
C PHE A 7 -3.98 43.56 -46.99
N HIS A 8 -4.00 43.72 -45.67
CA HIS A 8 -3.20 42.93 -44.73
C HIS A 8 -4.06 41.79 -44.17
N PRO A 9 -3.67 40.51 -44.30
CA PRO A 9 -4.40 39.41 -43.67
C PRO A 9 -4.05 39.37 -42.17
N ILE A 10 -5.08 39.50 -41.33
CA ILE A 10 -4.96 39.28 -39.89
C ILE A 10 -4.90 37.76 -39.66
N LEU A 11 -3.74 37.26 -39.22
CA LEU A 11 -3.57 35.86 -38.82
C LEU A 11 -4.17 35.68 -37.41
N LEU A 12 -5.34 35.04 -37.30
CA LEU A 12 -5.88 34.60 -36.02
C LEU A 12 -5.12 33.36 -35.54
N VAL A 13 -4.31 33.50 -34.50
CA VAL A 13 -3.73 32.36 -33.77
C VAL A 13 -4.74 31.93 -32.71
N ALA A 14 -5.43 30.81 -32.94
CA ALA A 14 -6.28 30.19 -31.93
C ALA A 14 -5.40 29.47 -30.90
N ALA A 15 -5.35 29.98 -29.67
CA ALA A 15 -4.68 29.30 -28.57
C ALA A 15 -5.56 28.12 -28.10
N LEU A 16 -5.12 26.90 -28.39
CA LEU A 16 -5.74 25.68 -27.87
C LEU A 16 -5.40 25.56 -26.37
N LEU A 17 -6.38 25.81 -25.50
CA LEU A 17 -6.29 25.49 -24.08
C LEU A 17 -6.41 23.96 -23.93
N LEU A 18 -5.28 23.27 -23.76
CA LEU A 18 -5.27 21.88 -23.33
C LEU A 18 -5.75 21.82 -21.86
N ALA A 19 -7.00 21.39 -21.65
CA ALA A 19 -7.47 21.03 -20.33
C ALA A 19 -6.73 19.76 -19.88
N ALA A 20 -5.90 19.88 -18.84
CA ALA A 20 -5.29 18.71 -18.22
C ALA A 20 -6.38 17.88 -17.53
N SER A 21 -6.52 16.61 -17.93
CA SER A 21 -7.37 15.66 -17.21
C SER A 21 -6.86 15.49 -15.78
N PRO A 22 -7.73 15.44 -14.75
CA PRO A 22 -7.30 15.14 -13.40
C PRO A 22 -6.60 13.77 -13.39
N ALA A 23 -5.42 13.69 -12.78
CA ALA A 23 -4.73 12.43 -12.61
C ALA A 23 -5.61 11.46 -11.82
N ALA A 24 -5.69 10.20 -12.26
CA ALA A 24 -6.41 9.17 -11.54
C ALA A 24 -5.85 9.03 -10.11
N ALA A 25 -6.72 8.83 -9.13
CA ALA A 25 -6.32 8.68 -7.74
C ALA A 25 -5.53 7.38 -7.53
N PHE A 26 -4.51 7.43 -6.67
CA PHE A 26 -3.83 6.24 -6.20
C PHE A 26 -4.70 5.56 -5.14
N GLU A 27 -5.22 4.38 -5.47
CA GLU A 27 -6.24 3.65 -4.71
C GLU A 27 -5.77 2.22 -4.43
N LEU A 28 -6.21 1.67 -3.30
CA LEU A 28 -5.91 0.32 -2.84
C LEU A 28 -7.20 -0.45 -2.66
N HIS A 29 -7.24 -1.67 -3.18
CA HIS A 29 -8.38 -2.57 -3.14
C HIS A 29 -7.97 -3.96 -2.64
N SER A 30 -8.94 -4.66 -2.06
CA SER A 30 -8.83 -6.06 -1.69
C SER A 30 -10.22 -6.71 -1.74
N PRO A 31 -10.35 -7.94 -2.27
CA PRO A 31 -11.58 -8.71 -2.13
C PRO A 31 -11.75 -9.26 -0.71
N ASP A 32 -10.65 -9.41 0.03
CA ASP A 32 -10.63 -9.99 1.38
C ASP A 32 -10.86 -8.91 2.45
N PHE A 33 -10.20 -7.76 2.30
CA PHE A 33 -10.22 -6.69 3.29
C PHE A 33 -11.08 -5.54 2.79
N THR A 34 -12.27 -5.40 3.37
CA THR A 34 -13.22 -4.35 3.00
C THR A 34 -13.72 -3.60 4.23
N ALA A 35 -14.20 -2.38 4.04
CA ALA A 35 -14.80 -1.59 5.12
C ALA A 35 -16.16 -2.12 5.59
N LYS A 36 -16.80 -3.00 4.80
CA LYS A 36 -18.20 -3.42 4.97
C LYS A 36 -18.37 -4.82 5.54
N ALA A 37 -17.31 -5.63 5.55
CA ALA A 37 -17.37 -7.02 5.97
C ALA A 37 -16.22 -7.33 6.95
N PRO A 38 -16.42 -8.28 7.87
CA PRO A 38 -15.34 -8.77 8.72
C PRO A 38 -14.25 -9.44 7.88
N ILE A 39 -13.01 -9.41 8.40
CA ILE A 39 -11.89 -10.13 7.78
C ILE A 39 -12.20 -11.65 7.73
N PRO A 40 -12.05 -12.31 6.58
CA PRO A 40 -12.27 -13.76 6.46
C PRO A 40 -11.32 -14.59 7.33
N GLU A 41 -11.78 -15.73 7.83
CA GLU A 41 -10.98 -16.66 8.66
C GLU A 41 -9.71 -17.17 7.97
N ARG A 42 -9.66 -17.22 6.64
CA ARG A 42 -8.41 -17.55 5.91
C ARG A 42 -7.29 -16.54 6.20
N ASN A 43 -7.62 -15.29 6.52
CA ASN A 43 -6.65 -14.23 6.80
C ASN A 43 -6.33 -14.07 8.29
N VAL A 44 -7.10 -14.71 9.18
CA VAL A 44 -6.91 -14.67 10.64
C VAL A 44 -5.66 -15.49 11.03
N PHE A 45 -4.99 -15.10 12.11
CA PHE A 45 -3.76 -15.77 12.55
C PHE A 45 -3.99 -17.24 12.95
N ALA A 46 -2.94 -18.05 12.83
CA ALA A 46 -2.91 -19.47 13.19
C ALA A 46 -2.04 -19.67 14.44
N GLY A 47 -2.44 -19.08 15.56
CA GLY A 47 -1.66 -19.05 16.79
C GLY A 47 -2.30 -18.14 17.84
N PHE A 48 -1.74 -18.10 19.06
CA PHE A 48 -2.22 -17.25 20.16
C PHE A 48 -3.73 -17.41 20.45
N GLY A 49 -4.23 -18.64 20.30
CA GLY A 49 -5.64 -19.00 20.47
C GLY A 49 -6.53 -18.66 19.26
N CYS A 50 -6.00 -18.12 18.17
CA CYS A 50 -6.69 -18.02 16.88
C CYS A 50 -6.42 -19.25 16.01
N THR A 51 -7.37 -19.59 15.13
CA THR A 51 -7.37 -20.80 14.30
C THR A 51 -7.56 -20.52 12.81
N GLY A 52 -7.25 -19.31 12.37
CA GLY A 52 -7.34 -18.95 10.96
C GLY A 52 -6.27 -19.64 10.12
N ALA A 53 -6.28 -19.40 8.81
CA ALA A 53 -5.28 -19.99 7.89
C ALA A 53 -4.01 -19.14 7.73
N ASN A 54 -3.93 -17.98 8.38
CA ASN A 54 -2.83 -17.01 8.33
C ASN A 54 -2.37 -16.64 6.90
N GLN A 55 -3.30 -16.57 5.96
CA GLN A 55 -3.00 -16.21 4.58
C GLN A 55 -3.05 -14.68 4.42
N SER A 56 -2.02 -14.05 3.86
CA SER A 56 -2.08 -12.62 3.53
C SER A 56 -3.20 -12.35 2.51
N PRO A 57 -3.91 -11.21 2.59
CA PRO A 57 -4.97 -10.88 1.65
C PRO A 57 -4.42 -10.64 0.24
N ALA A 58 -5.26 -10.87 -0.77
CA ALA A 58 -5.00 -10.34 -2.10
C ALA A 58 -5.14 -8.81 -2.08
N LEU A 59 -4.18 -8.11 -2.67
CA LEU A 59 -4.15 -6.66 -2.78
C LEU A 59 -3.98 -6.24 -4.24
N SER A 60 -4.66 -5.20 -4.65
CA SER A 60 -4.44 -4.52 -5.93
C SER A 60 -4.52 -3.03 -5.76
N TRP A 61 -3.79 -2.28 -6.58
CA TRP A 61 -3.83 -0.83 -6.54
C TRP A 61 -3.75 -0.21 -7.93
N THR A 62 -4.29 1.00 -8.05
CA THR A 62 -4.23 1.80 -9.28
C THR A 62 -2.84 2.42 -9.47
N GLU A 63 -2.68 3.21 -10.53
CA GLU A 63 -1.41 3.84 -10.89
C GLU A 63 -0.84 4.68 -9.72
N PRO A 64 0.39 4.41 -9.26
CA PRO A 64 1.06 5.24 -8.26
C PRO A 64 1.32 6.67 -8.76
N PRO A 65 1.53 7.65 -7.86
CA PRO A 65 1.91 9.00 -8.27
C PRO A 65 3.16 9.03 -9.16
N ALA A 66 3.23 10.01 -10.06
CA ALA A 66 4.40 10.21 -10.92
C ALA A 66 5.68 10.36 -10.09
N GLY A 67 6.77 9.78 -10.58
CA GLY A 67 8.06 9.75 -9.88
C GLY A 67 8.23 8.59 -8.89
N THR A 68 7.24 7.70 -8.78
CA THR A 68 7.38 6.44 -8.02
C THR A 68 8.48 5.58 -8.61
N ARG A 69 9.42 5.15 -7.76
CA ARG A 69 10.57 4.30 -8.11
C ARG A 69 10.55 2.94 -7.41
N SER A 70 9.87 2.86 -6.27
CA SER A 70 9.55 1.61 -5.61
C SER A 70 8.26 1.72 -4.82
N LEU A 71 7.72 0.58 -4.42
CA LEU A 71 6.51 0.45 -3.62
C LEU A 71 6.82 -0.29 -2.30
N ALA A 72 5.98 -0.07 -1.31
CA ALA A 72 5.98 -0.81 -0.06
C ALA A 72 4.55 -1.07 0.41
N VAL A 73 4.33 -2.17 1.14
CA VAL A 73 3.04 -2.53 1.73
C VAL A 73 3.22 -2.73 3.23
N THR A 74 2.30 -2.17 4.02
CA THR A 74 2.24 -2.40 5.45
C THR A 74 0.84 -2.81 5.89
N ILE A 75 0.75 -3.64 6.93
CA ILE A 75 -0.49 -3.91 7.67
C ILE A 75 -0.21 -3.62 9.13
N TYR A 76 -1.01 -2.74 9.72
CA TYR A 76 -0.84 -2.28 11.09
C TYR A 76 -2.17 -2.25 11.84
N ASP A 77 -2.15 -2.73 13.08
CA ASP A 77 -3.26 -2.65 14.03
C ASP A 77 -2.96 -1.54 15.06
N PRO A 78 -3.60 -0.36 14.94
CA PRO A 78 -3.45 0.72 15.90
C PRO A 78 -4.23 0.49 17.21
N ASP A 79 -5.11 -0.51 17.26
CA ASP A 79 -5.99 -0.78 18.41
C ASP A 79 -5.38 -1.83 19.36
N ALA A 80 -4.33 -2.55 18.94
CA ALA A 80 -3.62 -3.50 19.80
C ALA A 80 -3.09 -2.84 21.09
N PRO A 81 -3.37 -3.41 22.28
CA PRO A 81 -3.11 -2.79 23.58
C PRO A 81 -1.65 -2.96 24.04
N THR A 82 -0.69 -2.49 23.24
CA THR A 82 0.76 -2.63 23.50
C THR A 82 1.47 -1.31 23.81
N GLY A 83 0.78 -0.17 23.64
CA GLY A 83 1.39 1.16 23.66
C GLY A 83 1.98 1.59 22.30
N SER A 84 2.13 0.67 21.34
CA SER A 84 2.68 0.94 20.01
C SER A 84 1.88 0.31 18.86
N GLY A 85 0.68 -0.20 19.13
CA GLY A 85 -0.07 -1.02 18.18
C GLY A 85 0.64 -2.33 17.82
N TRP A 86 0.33 -2.88 16.64
CA TRP A 86 0.93 -4.14 16.18
C TRP A 86 1.18 -4.13 14.66
N TRP A 87 2.42 -4.37 14.24
CA TRP A 87 2.79 -4.58 12.84
C TRP A 87 2.51 -6.02 12.43
N HIS A 88 1.59 -6.19 11.48
CA HIS A 88 1.14 -7.47 10.96
C HIS A 88 1.85 -7.90 9.67
N TRP A 89 2.31 -6.93 8.88
CA TRP A 89 3.08 -7.20 7.66
C TRP A 89 3.85 -5.97 7.22
N LEU A 90 5.09 -6.16 6.75
CA LEU A 90 5.98 -5.11 6.29
C LEU A 90 6.72 -5.62 5.05
N VAL A 91 6.42 -5.04 3.89
CA VAL A 91 7.09 -5.35 2.62
C VAL A 91 7.61 -4.06 2.02
N PHE A 92 8.87 -4.05 1.57
CA PHE A 92 9.45 -2.88 0.89
C PHE A 92 10.32 -3.30 -0.30
N ASN A 93 10.73 -2.33 -1.11
CA ASN A 93 11.49 -2.53 -2.36
C ASN A 93 10.73 -3.34 -3.42
N LEU A 94 9.40 -3.22 -3.46
CA LEU A 94 8.62 -3.73 -4.60
C LEU A 94 8.94 -2.89 -5.85
N PRO A 95 9.10 -3.50 -7.04
CA PRO A 95 9.24 -2.77 -8.29
C PRO A 95 8.09 -1.77 -8.52
N ALA A 96 8.38 -0.59 -9.08
CA ALA A 96 7.40 0.49 -9.28
C ALA A 96 6.21 0.11 -10.17
N ASP A 97 6.39 -0.87 -11.06
CA ASP A 97 5.37 -1.40 -11.97
C ASP A 97 4.50 -2.50 -11.32
N THR A 98 4.77 -2.89 -10.07
CA THR A 98 3.90 -3.79 -9.31
C THR A 98 2.50 -3.16 -9.17
N ARG A 99 1.44 -3.93 -9.45
CA ARG A 99 0.03 -3.47 -9.35
C ARG A 99 -0.82 -4.26 -8.36
N GLY A 100 -0.19 -5.20 -7.64
CA GLY A 100 -0.86 -5.99 -6.62
C GLY A 100 0.02 -7.09 -6.07
N LEU A 101 -0.48 -7.75 -5.02
CA LEU A 101 0.09 -8.94 -4.43
C LEU A 101 -0.99 -10.02 -4.34
N PRO A 102 -0.71 -11.26 -4.78
CA PRO A 102 -1.70 -12.34 -4.69
C PRO A 102 -1.96 -12.72 -3.23
N ALA A 103 -3.10 -13.36 -2.99
CA ALA A 103 -3.38 -13.97 -1.68
C ALA A 103 -2.26 -14.95 -1.30
N GLY A 104 -1.82 -14.89 -0.05
CA GLY A 104 -0.72 -15.73 0.45
C GLY A 104 0.69 -15.27 0.10
N ALA A 105 0.87 -14.14 -0.61
CA ALA A 105 2.20 -13.60 -0.91
C ALA A 105 3.08 -13.31 0.33
N GLY A 106 2.46 -13.15 1.49
CA GLY A 106 3.13 -12.94 2.77
C GLY A 106 3.65 -14.19 3.48
N ASP A 107 3.51 -15.39 2.88
CA ASP A 107 4.10 -16.62 3.41
C ASP A 107 5.63 -16.59 3.23
N SER A 108 6.38 -16.47 4.32
CA SER A 108 7.84 -16.46 4.29
C SER A 108 8.47 -17.83 3.99
N ALA A 109 7.73 -18.92 4.17
CA ALA A 109 8.16 -20.26 3.76
C ALA A 109 7.90 -20.53 2.27
N LYS A 110 7.00 -19.78 1.64
CA LYS A 110 6.66 -19.86 0.20
C LYS A 110 6.66 -18.47 -0.43
N PRO A 111 7.83 -17.84 -0.58
CA PRO A 111 7.91 -16.47 -1.07
C PRO A 111 7.32 -16.37 -2.49
N ALA A 112 6.29 -15.53 -2.63
CA ALA A 112 5.65 -15.22 -3.90
C ALA A 112 5.70 -13.71 -4.23
N LEU A 113 6.59 -12.97 -3.57
CA LEU A 113 6.83 -11.56 -3.86
C LEU A 113 7.72 -11.37 -5.09
N PRO A 114 7.59 -10.23 -5.79
CA PRO A 114 8.50 -9.84 -6.85
C PRO A 114 9.98 -9.87 -6.41
N SER A 115 10.87 -10.13 -7.36
CA SER A 115 12.31 -10.08 -7.11
C SER A 115 12.75 -8.72 -6.56
N GLY A 116 13.65 -8.72 -5.60
CA GLY A 116 14.14 -7.51 -4.91
C GLY A 116 13.27 -7.03 -3.75
N ALA A 117 12.04 -7.51 -3.62
CA ALA A 117 11.19 -7.20 -2.48
C ALA A 117 11.71 -7.85 -1.19
N VAL A 118 11.57 -7.14 -0.09
CA VAL A 118 11.98 -7.59 1.24
C VAL A 118 10.75 -7.68 2.14
N GLN A 119 10.55 -8.84 2.80
CA GLN A 119 9.63 -8.97 3.92
C GLN A 119 10.41 -8.76 5.21
N SER A 120 9.97 -7.80 6.02
CA SER A 120 10.67 -7.46 7.26
C SER A 120 10.06 -8.07 8.50
N ARG A 121 10.79 -7.95 9.61
CA ARG A 121 10.36 -8.47 10.92
C ARG A 121 9.11 -7.74 11.40
N THR A 122 8.11 -8.51 11.80
CA THR A 122 6.86 -8.05 12.40
C THR A 122 6.91 -8.12 13.93
N ASP A 123 5.84 -7.65 14.59
CA ASP A 123 5.72 -7.75 16.05
C ASP A 123 5.46 -9.18 16.54
N PHE A 124 5.20 -10.12 15.61
CA PHE A 124 5.23 -11.57 15.90
C PHE A 124 6.66 -12.11 16.08
N GLY A 125 7.69 -11.29 15.86
CA GLY A 125 9.10 -11.66 15.99
C GLY A 125 9.71 -12.31 14.74
N THR A 126 8.93 -12.53 13.68
CA THR A 126 9.36 -13.15 12.43
C THR A 126 9.00 -12.30 11.21
N ALA A 127 9.64 -12.58 10.08
CA ALA A 127 9.28 -11.98 8.80
C ALA A 127 8.12 -12.73 8.13
N GLY A 128 7.28 -11.99 7.41
CA GLY A 128 6.07 -12.50 6.77
C GLY A 128 4.79 -11.89 7.34
N TYR A 129 3.65 -12.32 6.82
CA TYR A 129 2.34 -11.90 7.30
C TYR A 129 1.94 -12.68 8.56
N GLY A 130 1.48 -11.95 9.58
CA GLY A 130 0.72 -12.49 10.70
C GLY A 130 -0.66 -11.86 10.73
N GLY A 131 -1.71 -12.66 10.73
CA GLY A 131 -3.10 -12.19 10.65
C GLY A 131 -3.64 -11.55 11.93
N PRO A 132 -4.89 -11.05 11.89
CA PRO A 132 -5.63 -10.64 13.06
C PRO A 132 -5.67 -11.70 14.14
N CYS A 133 -5.48 -11.29 15.40
CA CYS A 133 -5.77 -12.12 16.57
C CYS A 133 -6.02 -11.26 17.82
N PRO A 134 -7.07 -10.40 17.81
CA PRO A 134 -7.32 -9.49 18.93
C PRO A 134 -7.71 -10.25 20.20
N PRO A 135 -7.67 -9.64 21.40
CA PRO A 135 -8.16 -10.26 22.62
C PRO A 135 -9.64 -10.66 22.49
N GLN A 136 -10.03 -11.77 23.13
CA GLN A 136 -11.44 -12.22 23.14
C GLN A 136 -12.31 -11.23 23.92
N GLY A 137 -13.46 -10.86 23.35
CA GLY A 137 -14.42 -9.95 23.95
C GLY A 137 -14.05 -8.46 23.85
N ASP A 138 -12.93 -8.11 23.22
CA ASP A 138 -12.60 -6.71 22.93
C ASP A 138 -13.44 -6.18 21.77
N LYS A 139 -13.48 -4.85 21.61
CA LYS A 139 -14.08 -4.21 20.43
C LYS A 139 -13.34 -4.69 19.17
N PRO A 140 -13.99 -4.74 17.99
CA PRO A 140 -13.28 -5.07 16.75
C PRO A 140 -12.12 -4.10 16.46
N HIS A 141 -10.91 -4.64 16.35
CA HIS A 141 -9.70 -3.90 16.00
C HIS A 141 -9.72 -3.51 14.52
N ARG A 142 -8.98 -2.45 14.19
CA ARG A 142 -8.71 -2.01 12.82
C ARG A 142 -7.44 -2.66 12.31
N TYR A 143 -7.47 -3.10 11.06
CA TYR A 143 -6.30 -3.56 10.34
C TYR A 143 -6.11 -2.62 9.15
N VAL A 144 -5.15 -1.72 9.28
CA VAL A 144 -4.87 -0.66 8.32
C VAL A 144 -3.85 -1.17 7.32
N VAL A 145 -4.29 -1.45 6.10
CA VAL A 145 -3.43 -1.84 4.99
C VAL A 145 -3.04 -0.57 4.24
N THR A 146 -1.75 -0.33 4.05
CA THR A 146 -1.26 0.82 3.31
C THR A 146 -0.27 0.38 2.24
N VAL A 147 -0.46 0.85 1.01
CA VAL A 147 0.57 0.84 -0.02
C VAL A 147 1.21 2.22 -0.11
N HIS A 148 2.53 2.27 -0.07
CA HIS A 148 3.33 3.48 -0.14
C HIS A 148 4.05 3.55 -1.49
N ALA A 149 3.92 4.69 -2.16
CA ALA A 149 4.69 5.02 -3.35
C ALA A 149 5.93 5.82 -2.94
N LEU A 150 7.12 5.36 -3.31
CA LEU A 150 8.40 5.88 -2.83
C LEU A 150 9.21 6.52 -3.95
N LYS A 151 9.92 7.62 -3.63
CA LYS A 151 10.80 8.35 -4.58
C LYS A 151 12.19 7.75 -4.77
N VAL A 152 12.48 6.63 -4.12
CA VAL A 152 13.79 5.95 -4.12
C VAL A 152 13.64 4.56 -4.71
N ASP A 153 14.69 4.05 -5.35
CA ASP A 153 14.68 2.72 -5.96
C ASP A 153 14.67 1.61 -4.90
N SER A 154 15.33 1.85 -3.77
CA SER A 154 15.33 0.94 -2.63
C SER A 154 15.55 1.66 -1.29
N LEU A 155 14.99 1.11 -0.23
CA LEU A 155 15.30 1.46 1.15
C LEU A 155 16.54 0.68 1.60
N PRO A 156 17.58 1.35 2.14
CA PRO A 156 18.81 0.71 2.60
C PRO A 156 18.62 0.11 4.01
N LEU A 157 17.72 -0.85 4.13
CA LEU A 157 17.34 -1.48 5.39
C LEU A 157 17.78 -2.95 5.43
N PRO A 158 18.22 -3.46 6.59
CA PRO A 158 18.42 -4.89 6.77
C PRO A 158 17.08 -5.63 6.69
N ALA A 159 17.12 -6.91 6.33
CA ALA A 159 15.91 -7.71 6.18
C ALA A 159 15.10 -7.82 7.50
N ASP A 160 15.74 -7.75 8.66
CA ASP A 160 15.14 -7.88 9.98
C ASP A 160 14.80 -6.53 10.66
N ALA A 161 14.82 -5.43 9.91
CA ALA A 161 14.46 -4.10 10.39
C ALA A 161 13.10 -4.12 11.14
N SER A 162 12.99 -3.35 12.22
CA SER A 162 11.73 -3.23 12.96
C SER A 162 10.70 -2.45 12.16
N GLY A 163 9.41 -2.68 12.45
CA GLY A 163 8.32 -1.89 11.86
C GLY A 163 8.49 -0.38 12.07
N ALA A 164 9.04 0.05 13.22
CA ALA A 164 9.36 1.45 13.46
C ALA A 164 10.47 2.00 12.55
N MET A 165 11.55 1.23 12.31
CA MET A 165 12.64 1.62 11.41
C MET A 165 12.15 1.69 9.96
N VAL A 166 11.36 0.71 9.54
CA VAL A 166 10.70 0.70 8.23
C VAL A 166 9.79 1.93 8.11
N GLY A 167 8.92 2.17 9.09
CA GLY A 167 8.01 3.31 9.12
C GLY A 167 8.72 4.67 9.04
N PHE A 168 9.84 4.85 9.74
CA PHE A 168 10.67 6.05 9.65
C PHE A 168 11.14 6.31 8.21
N ASN A 169 11.67 5.27 7.55
CA ASN A 169 12.18 5.39 6.19
C ASN A 169 11.06 5.57 5.16
N LEU A 170 9.92 4.90 5.34
CA LEU A 170 8.73 5.10 4.50
C LEU A 170 8.25 6.56 4.56
N ASN A 171 8.18 7.15 5.76
CA ASN A 171 7.78 8.54 5.92
C ASN A 171 8.73 9.51 5.21
N ALA A 172 10.04 9.25 5.24
CA ALA A 172 11.03 10.08 4.55
C ALA A 172 11.00 9.94 3.00
N ALA A 173 10.65 8.75 2.52
CA ALA A 173 10.71 8.39 1.10
C ALA A 173 9.38 8.54 0.34
N SER A 174 8.24 8.64 1.04
CA SER A 174 6.92 8.58 0.41
C SER A 174 6.60 9.81 -0.45
N LEU A 175 6.06 9.56 -1.64
CA LEU A 175 5.41 10.53 -2.54
C LEU A 175 3.90 10.57 -2.34
N GLY A 176 3.34 9.45 -1.90
CA GLY A 176 1.91 9.27 -1.68
C GLY A 176 1.63 7.88 -1.13
N LYS A 177 0.39 7.68 -0.67
CA LYS A 177 -0.09 6.42 -0.12
C LYS A 177 -1.55 6.20 -0.46
N ALA A 178 -1.93 4.93 -0.56
CA ALA A 178 -3.32 4.50 -0.58
C ALA A 178 -3.56 3.54 0.59
N THR A 179 -4.69 3.70 1.28
CA THR A 179 -4.98 2.96 2.50
C THR A 179 -6.40 2.39 2.44
N LEU A 180 -6.56 1.15 2.92
CA LEU A 180 -7.85 0.59 3.27
C LEU A 180 -7.82 0.13 4.73
N THR A 181 -8.99 0.06 5.36
CA THR A 181 -9.12 -0.42 6.74
C THR A 181 -10.19 -1.50 6.79
N ALA A 182 -9.81 -2.68 7.27
CA ALA A 182 -10.73 -3.76 7.59
C ALA A 182 -10.82 -3.93 9.12
N ARG A 183 -11.82 -4.69 9.57
CA ARG A 183 -12.05 -4.92 11.01
C ARG A 183 -12.19 -6.40 11.31
N TYR A 184 -11.72 -6.80 12.48
CA TYR A 184 -11.92 -8.14 13.03
C TYR A 184 -12.03 -8.08 14.55
N GLY A 185 -12.88 -8.93 15.11
CA GLY A 185 -13.09 -9.10 16.55
C GLY A 185 -13.53 -10.54 16.81
N ARG A 186 -13.34 -11.02 18.03
CA ARG A 186 -13.70 -12.38 18.45
C ARG A 186 -14.12 -12.43 19.91
#